data_AF-A0A2N3CN21-F1
#
_entry.id   AF-A0A2N3CN21-F1
#
_cell.length_a   1.000
_cell.length_b   1.000
_cell.length_c   1.000
_cell.angle_alpha   90.00
_cell.angle_beta   90.00
_cell.angle_gamma   90.00
#
_symmetry.space_group_name_H-M   'P 1'
#
loop_
_entity.id
_entity.type
_entity.pdbx_description
1 polymer ?
#
loop_
_entity_poly.entity_id
_entity_poly.type
_entity_poly.pdbx_seq_one_letter_code
_entity_poly.pdbx_strand_id
1 'polypeptide(L)'
;MPEARAEGEQHPRPEPAAILENKAAARHVPAHRPPPGPAQASAAALYSRAGGRIVALTAVAARGIAVPALARLCLLLTLLALAACTGRGQITLAPGTVPGAEVHRLFVATGRAPVEGPARFGGARAAELHFAHFDVSVPPVHRPGRIEWPDLTPDPARHFVTVDEAVYDSEGFRRAIDASLAARAPDDRDVLVFVHGFNNTFAEGLYRQAQITHDFRNPGVVVNYSWPSAGSALGYVHDSDSTLVARDGLTALLRALARTQARRIVLVAHSLGGFLAMESLRQMALEGRGPAWAKISPVILLAPDIDIDVFRAQARRIGTLPEPFLVFASPRDRALLLSARISGAHARLGSVGTEEELTGLGVTVIDTSAVAGGDSLNHMTAVTSPAAIAVLSNLGGYQTALDADQREAGVLPTTLNTTFDLVRNTTRLVLTPLGLILQAVE
;
A
#
# COMPACT_ATOMS: atom_id res chain seq x y z
N MET A 1 16.04 32.71 58.34
CA MET A 1 14.66 32.57 58.86
C MET A 1 13.82 33.72 58.33
N PRO A 2 12.51 33.55 58.08
CA PRO A 2 11.66 32.36 58.34
C PRO A 2 11.35 31.59 57.04
N GLU A 3 11.25 30.26 56.99
CA GLU A 3 10.28 29.33 57.61
C GLU A 3 8.80 29.61 57.25
N ALA A 4 8.26 28.78 56.35
CA ALA A 4 6.87 28.33 56.41
C ALA A 4 6.71 26.98 55.67
N ARG A 5 6.39 25.95 56.46
CA ARG A 5 5.92 24.62 56.07
C ARG A 5 4.56 24.70 55.38
N ALA A 6 4.30 23.78 54.44
CA ALA A 6 2.97 23.23 54.23
C ALA A 6 3.10 21.75 53.84
N GLU A 7 2.51 20.92 54.70
CA GLU A 7 2.32 19.48 54.57
C GLU A 7 1.06 19.16 53.75
N GLY A 8 0.95 17.91 53.30
CA GLY A 8 -0.29 17.28 52.79
C GLY A 8 -0.25 16.99 51.29
N GLU A 9 -0.57 15.82 50.77
CA GLU A 9 -1.12 14.58 51.31
C GLU A 9 -0.81 13.49 50.28
N GLN A 10 -0.23 12.36 50.71
CA GLN A 10 -0.07 11.18 49.88
C GLN A 10 -1.41 10.45 49.79
N HIS A 11 -1.93 10.24 48.57
CA HIS A 11 -3.02 9.32 48.30
C HIS A 11 -2.52 8.07 47.55
N PRO A 12 -2.92 6.86 47.98
CA PRO A 12 -2.29 5.61 47.57
C PRO A 12 -2.76 5.12 46.19
N ARG A 13 -1.85 4.40 45.50
CA ARG A 13 -2.13 3.61 44.29
C ARG A 13 -3.02 2.41 44.64
N PRO A 14 -4.00 2.04 43.80
CA PRO A 14 -4.69 0.76 43.93
C PRO A 14 -3.83 -0.38 43.32
N GLU A 15 -3.50 -1.38 44.13
CA GLU A 15 -2.98 -2.68 43.70
C GLU A 15 -4.13 -3.63 43.28
N PRO A 16 -3.83 -4.68 42.49
CA PRO A 16 -4.82 -5.42 41.70
C PRO A 16 -5.57 -6.49 42.51
N ALA A 17 -6.88 -6.61 42.23
CA ALA A 17 -7.72 -7.67 42.78
C ALA A 17 -7.40 -9.02 42.13
N ALA A 18 -6.95 -9.97 42.96
CA ALA A 18 -6.87 -11.39 42.67
C ALA A 18 -8.28 -12.00 42.55
N ILE A 19 -8.51 -12.81 41.51
CA ILE A 19 -9.67 -13.71 41.42
C ILE A 19 -9.15 -15.14 41.43
N LEU A 20 -9.74 -15.90 42.36
CA LEU A 20 -9.43 -17.24 42.80
C LEU A 20 -9.47 -18.31 41.71
N GLU A 21 -8.44 -19.16 41.73
CA GLU A 21 -8.45 -20.52 41.22
C GLU A 21 -9.55 -21.35 41.91
N ASN A 22 -10.27 -22.17 41.14
CA ASN A 22 -11.01 -23.30 41.70
C ASN A 22 -10.47 -24.61 41.11
N LYS A 23 -9.93 -25.43 42.00
CA LYS A 23 -9.21 -26.68 41.75
C LYS A 23 -10.13 -27.81 42.22
N ALA A 24 -10.66 -28.61 41.29
CA ALA A 24 -11.29 -29.88 41.61
C ALA A 24 -10.59 -31.00 40.83
N ALA A 25 -9.92 -31.86 41.58
CA ALA A 25 -9.24 -33.07 41.12
C ALA A 25 -10.21 -34.26 41.13
N ALA A 26 -10.10 -35.18 40.15
CA ALA A 26 -10.12 -36.62 40.41
C ALA A 26 -9.79 -37.48 39.16
N ARG A 27 -8.59 -38.07 39.20
CA ARG A 27 -8.24 -39.49 38.96
C ARG A 27 -8.41 -40.15 37.57
N HIS A 28 -7.25 -40.57 37.04
CA HIS A 28 -7.01 -41.67 36.09
C HIS A 28 -7.47 -43.05 36.59
N VAL A 29 -7.78 -43.97 35.64
CA VAL A 29 -7.24 -45.35 35.45
C VAL A 29 -7.83 -45.94 34.13
N PRO A 30 -7.15 -46.87 33.40
CA PRO A 30 -7.20 -46.98 31.93
C PRO A 30 -7.75 -48.29 31.32
N ALA A 31 -7.81 -48.28 29.98
CA ALA A 31 -7.61 -49.34 28.97
C ALA A 31 -8.59 -50.52 28.83
N HIS A 32 -9.08 -50.73 27.60
CA HIS A 32 -9.07 -52.04 26.92
C HIS A 32 -9.31 -51.92 25.40
N ARG A 33 -8.42 -52.53 24.61
CA ARG A 33 -8.60 -52.91 23.19
C ARG A 33 -9.40 -54.22 23.09
N PRO A 34 -10.08 -54.46 21.96
CA PRO A 34 -10.15 -55.81 21.38
C PRO A 34 -9.68 -55.90 19.90
N PRO A 35 -9.50 -57.12 19.35
CA PRO A 35 -8.62 -57.46 18.21
C PRO A 35 -9.37 -57.67 16.87
N PRO A 36 -8.70 -58.10 15.76
CA PRO A 36 -9.14 -57.87 14.37
C PRO A 36 -9.67 -59.10 13.60
N GLY A 37 -10.37 -58.83 12.48
CA GLY A 37 -10.54 -59.69 11.27
C GLY A 37 -11.43 -60.94 11.40
N PRO A 38 -12.06 -61.44 10.31
CA PRO A 38 -11.42 -61.66 9.01
C PRO A 38 -12.24 -61.21 7.78
N ALA A 39 -11.74 -61.60 6.60
CA ALA A 39 -11.97 -61.05 5.28
C ALA A 39 -12.96 -61.84 4.38
N GLN A 40 -13.38 -61.16 3.30
CA GLN A 40 -13.60 -61.66 1.92
C GLN A 40 -14.83 -62.49 1.51
N ALA A 41 -15.15 -62.28 0.21
CA ALA A 41 -15.96 -63.05 -0.75
C ALA A 41 -17.49 -62.82 -0.69
N SER A 42 -18.26 -62.82 -1.77
CA SER A 42 -18.03 -62.73 -3.23
C SER A 42 -19.41 -62.54 -3.87
N ALA A 43 -19.45 -62.01 -5.09
CA ALA A 43 -20.62 -61.98 -5.95
C ALA A 43 -21.13 -63.39 -6.34
N ALA A 44 -22.45 -63.56 -6.49
CA ALA A 44 -23.12 -64.11 -7.67
C ALA A 44 -24.55 -64.60 -7.38
N ALA A 45 -25.45 -64.16 -8.26
CA ALA A 45 -26.73 -64.70 -8.71
C ALA A 45 -27.28 -66.00 -8.09
N LEU A 46 -28.61 -66.04 -7.90
CA LEU A 46 -29.45 -67.05 -8.57
C LEU A 46 -30.95 -66.66 -8.57
N TYR A 47 -31.53 -66.82 -9.75
CA TYR A 47 -32.93 -66.65 -10.14
C TYR A 47 -33.88 -67.61 -9.39
N SER A 48 -35.10 -67.16 -9.13
CA SER A 48 -36.30 -68.01 -9.26
C SER A 48 -37.55 -67.18 -9.55
N ARG A 49 -38.23 -67.55 -10.64
CA ARG A 49 -39.49 -67.01 -11.16
C ARG A 49 -40.65 -67.28 -10.20
N ALA A 50 -41.53 -66.29 -10.02
CA ALA A 50 -43.00 -66.52 -10.06
C ALA A 50 -43.78 -65.20 -10.07
N GLY A 51 -44.68 -65.05 -11.05
CA GLY A 51 -45.97 -64.36 -10.86
C GLY A 51 -45.98 -62.84 -11.03
N GLY A 52 -46.63 -62.38 -12.09
CA GLY A 52 -46.71 -60.96 -12.45
C GLY A 52 -47.44 -60.07 -11.45
N ARG A 53 -47.11 -58.77 -11.50
CA ARG A 53 -48.04 -57.64 -11.48
C ARG A 53 -47.27 -56.34 -11.63
N ILE A 54 -47.83 -55.45 -12.44
CA ILE A 54 -47.37 -54.09 -12.71
C ILE A 54 -47.28 -53.32 -11.39
N VAL A 55 -46.10 -52.78 -11.07
CA VAL A 55 -45.95 -51.68 -10.10
C VAL A 55 -45.02 -50.64 -10.72
N ALA A 56 -45.50 -49.41 -10.75
CA ALA A 56 -44.92 -48.25 -11.40
C ALA A 56 -43.45 -48.00 -10.99
N LEU A 57 -42.61 -47.69 -11.99
CA LEU A 57 -41.37 -46.95 -11.77
C LEU A 57 -41.73 -45.62 -11.12
N THR A 58 -41.47 -45.48 -9.82
CA THR A 58 -41.38 -44.17 -9.19
C THR A 58 -40.08 -43.54 -9.64
N ALA A 59 -40.19 -42.51 -10.47
CA ALA A 59 -39.09 -41.59 -10.72
C ALA A 59 -38.69 -40.95 -9.38
N VAL A 60 -37.52 -41.31 -8.86
CA VAL A 60 -36.87 -40.54 -7.80
C VAL A 60 -36.44 -39.22 -8.44
N ALA A 61 -37.34 -38.25 -8.38
CA ALA A 61 -37.00 -36.86 -8.65
C ALA A 61 -35.85 -36.49 -7.71
N ALA A 62 -34.69 -36.17 -8.27
CA ALA A 62 -33.58 -35.57 -7.55
C ALA A 62 -34.08 -34.24 -6.97
N ARG A 63 -34.56 -34.27 -5.72
CA ARG A 63 -34.88 -33.07 -4.96
C ARG A 63 -33.56 -32.36 -4.70
N GLY A 64 -33.26 -31.36 -5.53
CA GLY A 64 -32.24 -30.37 -5.22
C GLY A 64 -32.54 -29.82 -3.84
N ILE A 65 -31.65 -30.07 -2.88
CA ILE A 65 -31.78 -29.54 -1.52
C ILE A 65 -31.69 -28.02 -1.66
N ALA A 66 -32.85 -27.36 -1.60
CA ALA A 66 -32.92 -25.91 -1.53
C ALA A 66 -32.26 -25.50 -0.21
N VAL A 67 -30.98 -25.16 -0.26
CA VAL A 67 -30.27 -24.59 0.88
C VAL A 67 -31.02 -23.33 1.28
N PRO A 68 -31.61 -23.25 2.49
CA PRO A 68 -32.44 -22.11 2.87
C PRO A 68 -31.64 -20.82 2.80
N ALA A 69 -32.30 -19.70 2.47
CA ALA A 69 -31.64 -18.39 2.34
C ALA A 69 -30.79 -18.02 3.57
N LEU A 70 -31.23 -18.44 4.76
CA LEU A 70 -30.49 -18.28 6.02
C LEU A 70 -29.17 -19.06 6.03
N ALA A 71 -29.12 -20.28 5.49
CA ALA A 71 -27.87 -21.06 5.42
C ALA A 71 -26.89 -20.47 4.40
N ARG A 72 -27.39 -19.86 3.31
CA ARG A 72 -26.54 -19.10 2.36
C ARG A 72 -26.00 -17.82 3.00
N LEU A 73 -26.81 -17.11 3.78
CA LEU A 73 -26.38 -15.93 4.53
C LEU A 73 -25.35 -16.30 5.61
N CYS A 74 -25.58 -17.36 6.39
CA CYS A 74 -24.63 -17.84 7.38
C CYS A 74 -23.32 -18.29 6.71
N LEU A 75 -23.38 -19.00 5.58
CA LEU A 75 -22.19 -19.38 4.82
C LEU A 75 -21.43 -18.14 4.32
N LEU A 76 -22.11 -17.15 3.77
CA LEU A 76 -21.50 -15.90 3.33
C LEU A 76 -20.84 -15.14 4.48
N LEU A 77 -21.54 -15.00 5.63
CA LEU A 77 -20.99 -14.35 6.82
C LEU A 77 -19.79 -15.12 7.39
N THR A 78 -19.84 -16.45 7.34
CA THR A 78 -18.72 -17.31 7.78
C THR A 78 -17.52 -17.17 6.84
N LEU A 79 -17.75 -17.12 5.53
CA LEU A 79 -16.69 -16.88 4.53
C LEU A 79 -16.10 -15.47 4.66
N LEU A 80 -16.93 -14.46 4.94
CA LEU A 80 -16.47 -13.09 5.22
C LEU A 80 -15.67 -13.03 6.53
N ALA A 81 -16.09 -13.74 7.57
CA ALA A 81 -15.37 -13.84 8.84
C ALA A 81 -14.03 -14.59 8.69
N LEU A 82 -13.99 -15.66 7.89
CA LEU A 82 -12.75 -16.38 7.58
C LEU A 82 -11.79 -15.55 6.71
N ALA A 83 -12.31 -14.73 5.78
CA ALA A 83 -11.50 -13.79 4.99
C ALA A 83 -10.93 -12.65 5.83
N ALA A 84 -11.60 -12.26 6.92
CA ALA A 84 -11.12 -11.25 7.87
C ALA A 84 -9.89 -11.72 8.68
N CYS A 85 -9.61 -13.03 8.70
CA CYS A 85 -8.43 -13.62 9.35
C CYS A 85 -7.21 -13.75 8.42
N THR A 86 -7.26 -13.19 7.20
CA THR A 86 -6.05 -13.12 6.36
C THR A 86 -5.00 -12.28 7.06
N GLY A 87 -3.81 -12.86 7.30
CA GLY A 87 -2.71 -12.17 7.95
C GLY A 87 -2.36 -10.89 7.17
N ARG A 88 -2.49 -9.74 7.83
CA ARG A 88 -1.98 -8.46 7.31
C ARG A 88 -0.45 -8.48 7.37
N GLY A 89 0.21 -7.71 6.51
CA GLY A 89 1.67 -7.59 6.54
C GLY A 89 2.15 -7.17 7.94
N GLN A 90 3.17 -7.86 8.45
CA GLN A 90 3.85 -7.52 9.71
C GLN A 90 5.34 -7.26 9.44
N ILE A 91 5.94 -6.37 10.23
CA ILE A 91 7.39 -6.22 10.21
C ILE A 91 7.98 -7.44 10.90
N THR A 92 8.96 -8.05 10.24
CA THR A 92 9.69 -9.15 10.82
C THR A 92 11.18 -8.91 10.74
N LEU A 93 11.82 -8.92 11.91
CA LEU A 93 13.25 -8.79 12.04
C LEU A 93 13.90 -10.17 11.86
N ALA A 94 14.74 -10.31 10.85
CA ALA A 94 15.52 -11.50 10.58
C ALA A 94 16.96 -11.08 10.28
N PRO A 95 17.80 -10.85 11.31
CA PRO A 95 19.15 -10.36 11.13
C PRO A 95 20.00 -11.34 10.29
N GLY A 96 20.79 -10.80 9.38
CA GLY A 96 21.69 -11.57 8.51
C GLY A 96 21.50 -11.24 7.03
N THR A 97 22.45 -11.67 6.22
CA THR A 97 22.44 -11.47 4.76
C THR A 97 22.47 -12.82 4.06
N VAL A 98 21.63 -12.99 3.05
CA VAL A 98 21.64 -14.18 2.18
C VAL A 98 22.31 -13.82 0.85
N PRO A 99 23.15 -14.70 0.27
CA PRO A 99 23.73 -14.46 -1.05
C PRO A 99 22.67 -14.17 -2.11
N GLY A 100 22.87 -13.08 -2.87
CA GLY A 100 21.94 -12.65 -3.93
C GLY A 100 20.72 -11.85 -3.44
N ALA A 101 20.53 -11.68 -2.12
CA ALA A 101 19.58 -10.72 -1.60
C ALA A 101 20.14 -9.29 -1.66
N GLU A 102 19.27 -8.31 -1.90
CA GLU A 102 19.62 -6.89 -1.89
C GLU A 102 19.00 -6.18 -0.69
N VAL A 103 19.78 -5.35 0.00
CA VAL A 103 19.30 -4.60 1.16
C VAL A 103 19.08 -3.14 0.77
N HIS A 104 17.87 -2.66 1.03
CA HIS A 104 17.45 -1.28 0.76
C HIS A 104 17.18 -0.55 2.07
N ARG A 105 17.93 0.52 2.32
CA ARG A 105 17.69 1.42 3.46
C ARG A 105 16.53 2.36 3.17
N LEU A 106 15.50 2.28 3.99
CA LEU A 106 14.33 3.15 3.93
C LEU A 106 14.29 4.05 5.16
N PHE A 107 14.40 5.36 4.95
CA PHE A 107 14.11 6.33 6.00
C PHE A 107 12.60 6.42 6.20
N VAL A 108 12.17 6.63 7.44
CA VAL A 108 10.76 6.71 7.81
C VAL A 108 10.54 7.96 8.63
N ALA A 109 9.52 8.72 8.25
CA ALA A 109 8.92 9.74 9.09
C ALA A 109 7.44 9.38 9.27
N THR A 110 6.98 9.27 10.51
CA THR A 110 5.65 8.73 10.80
C THR A 110 4.92 9.52 11.87
N GLY A 111 3.62 9.76 11.61
CA GLY A 111 2.67 10.28 12.60
C GLY A 111 1.92 9.16 13.34
N ARG A 112 2.45 7.93 13.31
CA ARG A 112 1.91 6.77 14.03
C ARG A 112 2.49 6.71 15.44
N ALA A 113 1.66 6.32 16.40
CA ALA A 113 2.09 6.11 17.77
C ALA A 113 3.12 4.97 17.87
N PRO A 114 4.21 5.14 18.65
CA PRO A 114 5.15 4.08 18.92
C PRO A 114 4.48 2.89 19.62
N VAL A 115 4.96 1.70 19.32
CA VAL A 115 4.57 0.45 19.99
C VAL A 115 5.80 -0.40 20.27
N GLU A 116 5.72 -1.24 21.28
CA GLU A 116 6.74 -2.24 21.55
C GLU A 116 6.76 -3.32 20.46
N GLY A 117 7.95 -3.89 20.21
CA GLY A 117 8.16 -4.95 19.23
C GLY A 117 8.68 -4.47 17.87
N PRO A 118 8.83 -5.40 16.90
CA PRO A 118 9.58 -5.18 15.67
C PRO A 118 8.93 -4.18 14.72
N ALA A 119 7.62 -3.95 14.80
CA ALA A 119 6.97 -2.94 13.96
C ALA A 119 7.34 -1.51 14.35
N ARG A 120 7.73 -1.27 15.62
CA ARG A 120 8.01 0.04 16.26
C ARG A 120 6.87 1.06 16.25
N PHE A 121 5.93 0.98 15.31
CA PHE A 121 4.84 1.92 15.09
C PHE A 121 3.51 1.21 14.82
N GLY A 122 2.44 1.69 15.46
CA GLY A 122 1.10 1.11 15.40
C GLY A 122 0.13 1.79 14.44
N GLY A 123 -1.17 1.55 14.65
CA GLY A 123 -2.26 2.18 13.89
C GLY A 123 -2.75 3.52 14.47
N ALA A 124 -2.45 3.81 15.73
CA ALA A 124 -2.93 5.02 16.40
C ALA A 124 -2.18 6.27 15.95
N ARG A 125 -2.83 7.44 16.07
CA ARG A 125 -2.24 8.75 15.74
C ARG A 125 -1.29 9.21 16.85
N ALA A 126 -0.16 9.79 16.48
CA ALA A 126 0.74 10.52 17.38
C ALA A 126 0.59 12.04 17.21
N ALA A 127 0.95 12.81 18.24
CA ALA A 127 0.95 14.28 18.17
C ALA A 127 2.16 14.85 17.41
N GLU A 128 3.28 14.12 17.40
CA GLU A 128 4.53 14.52 16.77
C GLU A 128 5.00 13.47 15.77
N LEU A 129 5.96 13.85 14.91
CA LEU A 129 6.61 12.91 14.01
C LEU A 129 7.68 12.11 14.75
N HIS A 130 7.69 10.81 14.48
CA HIS A 130 8.79 9.93 14.83
C HIS A 130 9.61 9.59 13.60
N PHE A 131 10.91 9.40 13.80
CA PHE A 131 11.86 9.16 12.72
C PHE A 131 12.62 7.87 12.94
N ALA A 132 12.81 7.11 11.87
CA ALA A 132 13.58 5.88 11.90
C ALA A 132 14.22 5.60 10.54
N HIS A 133 15.06 4.56 10.47
CA HIS A 133 15.27 3.83 9.24
C HIS A 133 15.03 2.34 9.48
N PHE A 134 14.73 1.65 8.39
CA PHE A 134 14.65 0.20 8.31
C PHE A 134 15.44 -0.26 7.10
N ASP A 135 16.32 -1.23 7.28
CA ASP A 135 17.01 -1.90 6.20
C ASP A 135 16.21 -3.15 5.83
N VAL A 136 15.65 -3.16 4.63
CA VAL A 136 14.79 -4.23 4.14
C VAL A 136 15.55 -5.06 3.12
N SER A 137 15.67 -6.36 3.39
CA SER A 137 16.23 -7.34 2.47
C SER A 137 15.15 -7.80 1.49
N VAL A 138 15.45 -7.69 0.20
CA VAL A 138 14.66 -8.22 -0.92
C VAL A 138 15.26 -9.57 -1.33
N PRO A 139 14.45 -10.65 -1.38
CA PRO A 139 14.98 -11.99 -1.61
C PRO A 139 15.39 -12.20 -3.08
N PRO A 140 16.36 -13.08 -3.37
CA PRO A 140 16.81 -13.37 -4.75
C PRO A 140 15.71 -13.97 -5.64
N VAL A 141 14.66 -14.52 -5.06
CA VAL A 141 13.50 -15.09 -5.79
C VAL A 141 12.44 -14.04 -6.15
N HIS A 142 12.69 -12.77 -5.85
CA HIS A 142 11.74 -11.68 -6.01
C HIS A 142 11.21 -11.56 -7.44
N ARG A 143 9.92 -11.25 -7.55
CA ARG A 143 9.24 -10.97 -8.82
C ARG A 143 8.71 -9.54 -8.83
N PRO A 144 8.93 -8.78 -9.92
CA PRO A 144 8.47 -7.40 -10.00
C PRO A 144 6.99 -7.22 -9.66
N GLY A 145 6.70 -6.21 -8.85
CA GLY A 145 5.37 -5.82 -8.40
C GLY A 145 4.82 -6.64 -7.23
N ARG A 146 5.51 -7.73 -6.83
CA ARG A 146 5.09 -8.60 -5.73
C ARG A 146 5.83 -8.27 -4.45
N ILE A 147 5.20 -8.59 -3.32
CA ILE A 147 5.91 -8.66 -2.05
C ILE A 147 5.80 -10.11 -1.62
N GLU A 148 6.93 -10.79 -1.57
CA GLU A 148 7.04 -12.11 -0.97
C GLU A 148 6.94 -11.97 0.54
N TRP A 149 5.71 -11.93 1.06
CA TRP A 149 5.43 -11.76 2.49
C TRP A 149 6.03 -12.91 3.30
N PRO A 150 6.61 -12.63 4.49
CA PRO A 150 7.07 -13.68 5.38
C PRO A 150 5.88 -14.49 5.89
N ASP A 151 6.00 -15.82 5.82
CA ASP A 151 5.15 -16.76 6.53
C ASP A 151 5.49 -16.76 8.04
N LEU A 152 4.95 -17.71 8.81
CA LEU A 152 5.25 -17.89 10.24
C LEU A 152 6.75 -18.03 10.55
N THR A 153 7.55 -18.44 9.57
CA THR A 153 9.02 -18.55 9.67
C THR A 153 9.67 -17.64 8.62
N PRO A 154 10.20 -16.48 9.03
CA PRO A 154 10.87 -15.53 8.14
C PRO A 154 12.12 -16.17 7.51
N ASP A 155 12.32 -15.92 6.22
CA ASP A 155 13.44 -16.45 5.46
C ASP A 155 13.90 -15.39 4.45
N PRO A 156 15.06 -14.72 4.66
CA PRO A 156 15.55 -13.69 3.74
C PRO A 156 15.87 -14.23 2.33
N ALA A 157 15.98 -15.55 2.14
CA ALA A 157 16.15 -16.15 0.81
C ALA A 157 14.84 -16.18 0.01
N ARG A 158 13.69 -16.06 0.69
CA ARG A 158 12.35 -16.25 0.12
C ARG A 158 11.41 -15.09 0.34
N HIS A 159 11.65 -14.26 1.35
CA HIS A 159 10.73 -13.25 1.83
C HIS A 159 11.39 -11.89 1.98
N PHE A 160 10.57 -10.84 1.91
CA PHE A 160 10.93 -9.52 2.38
C PHE A 160 11.05 -9.55 3.90
N VAL A 161 12.21 -9.15 4.41
CA VAL A 161 12.47 -9.11 5.86
C VAL A 161 13.24 -7.84 6.24
N THR A 162 13.04 -7.38 7.46
CA THR A 162 13.85 -6.29 8.03
C THR A 162 15.12 -6.92 8.61
N VAL A 163 16.28 -6.39 8.26
CA VAL A 163 17.59 -6.89 8.74
C VAL A 163 18.25 -5.95 9.75
N ASP A 164 17.90 -4.66 9.70
CA ASP A 164 18.36 -3.63 10.65
C ASP A 164 17.33 -2.52 10.81
N GLU A 165 17.36 -1.83 11.95
CA GLU A 165 16.51 -0.68 12.24
C GLU A 165 17.18 0.29 13.22
N ALA A 166 16.93 1.58 13.08
CA ALA A 166 17.28 2.56 14.12
C ALA A 166 16.29 3.72 14.19
N VAL A 167 16.05 4.22 15.39
CA VAL A 167 15.20 5.39 15.66
C VAL A 167 16.08 6.64 15.79
N TYR A 168 15.54 7.78 15.37
CA TYR A 168 16.22 9.07 15.38
C TYR A 168 15.38 10.15 16.05
N ASP A 169 16.06 11.17 16.58
CA ASP A 169 15.47 12.50 16.72
C ASP A 169 15.47 13.23 15.35
N SER A 170 14.83 14.40 15.28
CA SER A 170 14.70 15.13 14.01
C SER A 170 16.05 15.51 13.37
N GLU A 171 17.03 15.89 14.20
CA GLU A 171 18.34 16.32 13.72
C GLU A 171 19.23 15.12 13.33
N GLY A 172 19.17 14.02 14.08
CA GLY A 172 19.79 12.74 13.73
C GLY A 172 19.25 12.18 12.42
N PHE A 173 17.94 12.27 12.19
CA PHE A 173 17.31 11.87 10.93
C PHE A 173 17.87 12.66 9.75
N ARG A 174 17.96 13.99 9.88
CA ARG A 174 18.54 14.87 8.85
C ARG A 174 19.99 14.51 8.55
N ARG A 175 20.82 14.31 9.59
CA ARG A 175 22.23 13.91 9.43
C ARG A 175 22.38 12.55 8.76
N ALA A 176 21.52 11.57 9.08
CA ALA A 176 21.55 10.25 8.48
C ALA A 176 21.19 10.29 6.98
N ILE A 177 20.22 11.14 6.60
CA ILE A 177 19.89 11.42 5.20
C ILE A 177 21.07 12.10 4.50
N ASP A 178 21.67 13.14 5.10
CA ASP A 178 22.84 13.83 4.52
C ASP A 178 24.02 12.88 4.28
N ALA A 179 24.29 11.98 5.23
CA ALA A 179 25.31 10.95 5.07
C ALA A 179 24.99 9.99 3.91
N SER A 180 23.72 9.60 3.76
CA SER A 180 23.27 8.74 2.66
C SER A 180 23.36 9.44 1.30
N LEU A 181 23.05 10.73 1.25
CA LEU A 181 23.20 11.55 0.05
C LEU A 181 24.67 11.74 -0.33
N ALA A 182 25.55 11.97 0.65
CA ALA A 182 26.98 12.15 0.42
C ALA A 182 27.66 10.89 -0.19
N ALA A 183 27.14 9.71 0.13
CA ALA A 183 27.61 8.43 -0.42
C ALA A 183 27.19 8.17 -1.88
N ARG A 184 26.37 9.05 -2.47
CA ARG A 184 25.84 8.92 -3.84
C ARG A 184 26.53 9.88 -4.82
N ALA A 185 26.52 9.52 -6.09
CA ALA A 185 26.93 10.39 -7.18
C ALA A 185 26.08 11.68 -7.16
N PRO A 186 26.61 12.85 -7.58
CA PRO A 186 25.89 14.13 -7.48
C PRO A 186 24.48 14.12 -8.09
N ASP A 187 24.29 13.45 -9.23
CA ASP A 187 23.00 13.38 -9.93
C ASP A 187 21.99 12.44 -9.25
N ASP A 188 22.46 11.56 -8.37
CA ASP A 188 21.65 10.61 -7.60
C ASP A 188 21.29 11.14 -6.21
N ARG A 189 21.59 12.41 -5.90
CA ARG A 189 21.33 13.03 -4.58
C ARG A 189 19.91 13.58 -4.44
N ASP A 190 18.94 12.89 -5.01
CA ASP A 190 17.52 13.17 -4.82
C ASP A 190 16.99 12.40 -3.61
N VAL A 191 15.97 12.98 -2.97
CA VAL A 191 15.17 12.29 -1.96
C VAL A 191 13.80 11.98 -2.55
N LEU A 192 13.44 10.70 -2.61
CA LEU A 192 12.10 10.26 -2.94
C LEU A 192 11.27 10.12 -1.67
N VAL A 193 10.20 10.90 -1.56
CA VAL A 193 9.19 10.80 -0.51
C VAL A 193 8.01 10.03 -1.04
N PHE A 194 7.70 8.89 -0.42
CA PHE A 194 6.52 8.10 -0.75
C PHE A 194 5.45 8.22 0.33
N VAL A 195 4.23 8.53 -0.09
CA VAL A 195 3.03 8.63 0.77
C VAL A 195 2.06 7.51 0.38
N HIS A 196 1.85 6.56 1.29
CA HIS A 196 0.95 5.42 1.04
C HIS A 196 -0.53 5.84 1.03
N GLY A 197 -1.40 4.94 0.57
CA GLY A 197 -2.85 5.14 0.48
C GLY A 197 -3.66 4.66 1.69
N PHE A 198 -4.97 4.51 1.44
CA PHE A 198 -5.98 3.95 2.34
C PHE A 198 -5.68 2.49 2.72
N ASN A 199 -6.09 2.08 3.92
CA ASN A 199 -6.07 0.67 4.36
C ASN A 199 -4.65 0.07 4.32
N ASN A 200 -3.68 0.79 4.88
CA ASN A 200 -2.29 0.36 5.00
C ASN A 200 -1.84 0.30 6.46
N THR A 201 -1.31 -0.85 6.88
CA THR A 201 -0.51 -0.95 8.10
C THR A 201 0.86 -0.31 7.89
N PHE A 202 1.60 -0.08 8.99
CA PHE A 202 2.99 0.38 8.92
C PHE A 202 3.86 -0.55 8.06
N ALA A 203 3.77 -1.86 8.31
CA ALA A 203 4.55 -2.87 7.60
C ALA A 203 4.22 -2.93 6.10
N GLU A 204 2.93 -2.81 5.75
CA GLU A 204 2.50 -2.81 4.36
C GLU A 204 3.03 -1.61 3.59
N GLY A 205 3.03 -0.43 4.21
CA GLY A 205 3.64 0.76 3.64
C GLY A 205 5.15 0.61 3.45
N LEU A 206 5.86 0.07 4.46
CA LEU A 206 7.30 -0.08 4.43
C LEU A 206 7.77 -1.09 3.36
N TYR A 207 7.23 -2.31 3.36
CA TYR A 207 7.65 -3.35 2.41
C TYR A 207 7.20 -3.03 0.98
N ARG A 208 6.06 -2.34 0.81
CA ARG A 208 5.69 -1.81 -0.51
C ARG A 208 6.70 -0.78 -1.00
N GLN A 209 7.19 0.09 -0.12
CA GLN A 209 8.24 1.03 -0.51
C GLN A 209 9.55 0.32 -0.84
N ALA A 210 9.92 -0.73 -0.11
CA ALA A 210 11.10 -1.55 -0.43
C ALA A 210 10.98 -2.16 -1.82
N GLN A 211 9.81 -2.75 -2.13
CA GLN A 211 9.52 -3.32 -3.45
C GLN A 211 9.64 -2.27 -4.55
N ILE A 212 9.00 -1.11 -4.39
CA ILE A 212 9.08 -0.02 -5.39
C ILE A 212 10.53 0.43 -5.58
N THR A 213 11.29 0.56 -4.48
CA THR A 213 12.70 1.00 -4.53
C THR A 213 13.55 0.01 -5.34
N HIS A 214 13.39 -1.28 -5.09
CA HIS A 214 14.12 -2.34 -5.79
C HIS A 214 13.69 -2.45 -7.25
N ASP A 215 12.39 -2.54 -7.52
CA ASP A 215 11.85 -2.77 -8.86
C ASP A 215 12.14 -1.63 -9.84
N PHE A 216 12.10 -0.38 -9.36
CA PHE A 216 12.42 0.79 -10.16
C PHE A 216 13.90 1.19 -10.10
N ARG A 217 14.73 0.42 -9.37
CA ARG A 217 16.16 0.67 -9.17
C ARG A 217 16.45 2.13 -8.79
N ASN A 218 15.69 2.65 -7.84
CA ASN A 218 15.79 4.05 -7.47
C ASN A 218 17.20 4.37 -6.92
N PRO A 219 17.96 5.28 -7.56
CA PRO A 219 19.33 5.57 -7.12
C PRO A 219 19.38 6.55 -5.92
N GLY A 220 18.29 7.30 -5.69
CA GLY A 220 18.18 8.29 -4.64
C GLY A 220 18.06 7.74 -3.21
N VAL A 221 17.91 8.65 -2.25
CA VAL A 221 17.55 8.32 -0.87
C VAL A 221 16.03 8.21 -0.77
N VAL A 222 15.53 7.17 -0.11
CA VAL A 222 14.09 6.91 0.00
C VAL A 222 13.59 7.23 1.40
N VAL A 223 12.51 7.99 1.46
CA VAL A 223 11.79 8.35 2.68
C VAL A 223 10.32 7.90 2.55
N ASN A 224 9.88 7.01 3.42
CA ASN A 224 8.48 6.64 3.57
C ASN A 224 7.80 7.58 4.57
N TYR A 225 6.77 8.31 4.13
CA TYR A 225 5.88 9.02 5.02
C TYR A 225 4.72 8.11 5.43
N SER A 226 4.81 7.54 6.64
CA SER A 226 3.81 6.61 7.15
C SER A 226 2.80 7.34 8.03
N TRP A 227 1.66 7.71 7.46
CA TRP A 227 0.57 8.35 8.19
C TRP A 227 -0.36 7.31 8.83
N PRO A 228 -1.09 7.65 9.91
CA PRO A 228 -1.86 6.68 10.72
C PRO A 228 -3.17 6.23 10.04
N SER A 229 -3.06 5.56 8.88
CA SER A 229 -4.14 4.75 8.32
C SER A 229 -4.47 3.60 9.28
N ALA A 230 -5.76 3.31 9.42
CA ALA A 230 -6.28 2.25 10.27
C ALA A 230 -5.88 0.84 9.81
N GLY A 231 -5.43 0.66 8.56
CA GLY A 231 -5.19 -0.67 8.02
C GLY A 231 -6.46 -1.52 7.94
N SER A 232 -7.62 -0.87 7.75
CA SER A 232 -8.92 -1.53 7.66
C SER A 232 -9.72 -1.06 6.45
N ALA A 233 -10.26 -2.00 5.67
CA ALA A 233 -11.15 -1.73 4.55
C ALA A 233 -12.47 -1.04 4.96
N LEU A 234 -12.88 -1.16 6.22
CA LEU A 234 -14.05 -0.47 6.76
C LEU A 234 -13.71 0.93 7.32
N GLY A 235 -12.42 1.29 7.37
CA GLY A 235 -11.92 2.51 7.99
C GLY A 235 -11.90 3.74 7.08
N TYR A 236 -12.61 3.75 5.95
CA TYR A 236 -12.44 4.81 4.93
C TYR A 236 -12.65 6.24 5.46
N VAL A 237 -13.68 6.46 6.28
CA VAL A 237 -13.94 7.78 6.90
C VAL A 237 -12.84 8.14 7.90
N HIS A 238 -12.45 7.20 8.76
CA HIS A 238 -11.33 7.40 9.70
C HIS A 238 -10.05 7.79 8.97
N ASP A 239 -9.74 7.12 7.86
CA ASP A 239 -8.54 7.36 7.08
C ASP A 239 -8.62 8.70 6.36
N SER A 240 -9.80 9.09 5.84
CA SER A 240 -10.04 10.41 5.29
C SER A 240 -9.73 11.51 6.32
N ASP A 241 -10.23 11.41 7.56
CA ASP A 241 -9.91 12.37 8.63
C ASP A 241 -8.43 12.31 9.03
N SER A 242 -7.84 11.11 9.01
CA SER A 242 -6.43 10.92 9.35
C SER A 242 -5.50 11.58 8.35
N THR A 243 -5.89 11.71 7.07
CA THR A 243 -5.12 12.51 6.11
C THR A 243 -5.06 13.98 6.54
N LEU A 244 -6.17 14.56 7.00
CA LEU A 244 -6.18 15.95 7.44
C LEU A 244 -5.31 16.17 8.68
N VAL A 245 -5.29 15.20 9.60
CA VAL A 245 -4.36 15.22 10.75
C VAL A 245 -2.90 15.09 10.30
N ALA A 246 -2.62 14.23 9.30
CA ALA A 246 -1.27 13.96 8.83
C ALA A 246 -0.68 15.09 7.96
N ARG A 247 -1.50 15.99 7.43
CA ARG A 247 -1.09 17.11 6.55
C ARG A 247 0.08 17.91 7.11
N ASP A 248 -0.01 18.28 8.39
CA ASP A 248 0.98 19.15 9.01
C ASP A 248 2.32 18.39 9.20
N GLY A 249 2.25 17.08 9.47
CA GLY A 249 3.40 16.20 9.51
C GLY A 249 4.11 16.06 8.16
N LEU A 250 3.37 15.85 7.06
CA LEU A 250 3.98 15.80 5.73
C LEU A 250 4.61 17.15 5.35
N THR A 251 3.94 18.26 5.68
CA THR A 251 4.48 19.62 5.47
C THR A 251 5.79 19.82 6.25
N ALA A 252 5.83 19.40 7.51
CA ALA A 252 7.04 19.48 8.34
C ALA A 252 8.18 18.61 7.79
N LEU A 253 7.88 17.40 7.32
CA LEU A 253 8.84 16.51 6.69
C LEU A 253 9.45 17.16 5.43
N LEU A 254 8.64 17.65 4.50
CA LEU A 254 9.13 18.27 3.26
C LEU A 254 10.05 19.48 3.56
N ARG A 255 9.71 20.26 4.59
CA ARG A 255 10.57 21.36 5.07
C ARG A 255 11.87 20.88 5.71
N ALA A 256 11.83 19.78 6.46
CA ALA A 256 13.02 19.19 7.06
C ALA A 256 13.97 18.64 5.98
N LEU A 257 13.42 17.94 4.99
CA LEU A 257 14.17 17.42 3.85
C LEU A 257 14.77 18.55 3.01
N ALA A 258 14.10 19.68 2.86
CA ALA A 258 14.65 20.83 2.13
C ALA A 258 15.93 21.41 2.78
N ARG A 259 16.13 21.20 4.09
CA ARG A 259 17.33 21.60 4.85
C ARG A 259 18.46 20.57 4.79
N THR A 260 18.26 19.44 4.13
CA THR A 260 19.33 18.49 3.80
C THR A 260 20.10 18.95 2.56
N GLN A 261 21.17 18.22 2.23
CA GLN A 261 21.94 18.33 1.00
C GLN A 261 21.21 17.72 -0.22
N ALA A 262 19.92 17.38 -0.10
CA ALA A 262 19.14 16.88 -1.22
C ALA A 262 19.12 17.91 -2.34
N ARG A 263 19.45 17.45 -3.54
CA ARG A 263 19.33 18.22 -4.79
C ARG A 263 17.86 18.56 -5.05
N ARG A 264 16.99 17.57 -4.86
CA ARG A 264 15.55 17.67 -5.09
C ARG A 264 14.76 16.67 -4.24
N ILE A 265 13.48 16.97 -4.02
CA ILE A 265 12.50 16.14 -3.32
C ILE A 265 11.45 15.67 -4.34
N VAL A 266 11.52 14.39 -4.71
CA VAL A 266 10.52 13.72 -5.55
C VAL A 266 9.37 13.27 -4.68
N LEU A 267 8.16 13.79 -4.90
CA LEU A 267 6.99 13.44 -4.08
C LEU A 267 6.08 12.47 -4.83
N VAL A 268 6.00 11.23 -4.35
CA VAL A 268 5.13 10.19 -4.90
C VAL A 268 4.03 9.86 -3.89
N ALA A 269 2.78 9.93 -4.30
CA ALA A 269 1.66 9.73 -3.40
C ALA A 269 0.57 8.85 -4.02
N HIS A 270 0.09 7.85 -3.29
CA HIS A 270 -0.88 6.87 -3.78
C HIS A 270 -2.26 7.07 -3.18
N SER A 271 -3.33 6.95 -3.97
CA SER A 271 -4.72 6.90 -3.47
C SER A 271 -5.07 8.10 -2.56
N LEU A 272 -5.59 7.87 -1.34
CA LEU A 272 -5.81 8.90 -0.32
C LEU A 272 -4.51 9.61 0.12
N GLY A 273 -3.35 8.98 -0.04
CA GLY A 273 -2.06 9.64 0.09
C GLY A 273 -1.88 10.79 -0.90
N GLY A 274 -2.49 10.70 -2.09
CA GLY A 274 -2.54 11.79 -3.07
C GLY A 274 -3.37 12.97 -2.57
N PHE A 275 -4.50 12.71 -1.92
CA PHE A 275 -5.29 13.76 -1.25
C PHE A 275 -4.47 14.46 -0.17
N LEU A 276 -3.79 13.69 0.69
CA LEU A 276 -2.87 14.18 1.71
C LEU A 276 -1.72 15.03 1.12
N ALA A 277 -1.11 14.58 0.02
CA ALA A 277 -0.07 15.35 -0.67
C ALA A 277 -0.60 16.69 -1.18
N MET A 278 -1.79 16.69 -1.82
CA MET A 278 -2.42 17.91 -2.31
C MET A 278 -2.80 18.88 -1.19
N GLU A 279 -3.32 18.38 -0.06
CA GLU A 279 -3.60 19.21 1.11
C GLU A 279 -2.33 19.81 1.72
N SER A 280 -1.22 19.06 1.70
CA SER A 280 0.08 19.55 2.21
C SER A 280 0.66 20.62 1.28
N LEU A 281 0.63 20.41 -0.03
CA LEU A 281 1.05 21.42 -1.02
C LEU A 281 0.16 22.67 -0.96
N ARG A 282 -1.15 22.51 -0.80
CA ARG A 282 -2.08 23.62 -0.56
C ARG A 282 -1.69 24.40 0.69
N GLN A 283 -1.45 23.74 1.81
CA GLN A 283 -1.03 24.39 3.06
C GLN A 283 0.28 25.16 2.86
N MET A 284 1.29 24.56 2.24
CA MET A 284 2.55 25.23 1.93
C MET A 284 2.36 26.46 1.03
N ALA A 285 1.47 26.38 0.03
CA ALA A 285 1.17 27.52 -0.83
C ALA A 285 0.49 28.66 -0.07
N LEU A 286 -0.45 28.35 0.83
CA LEU A 286 -1.12 29.33 1.69
C LEU A 286 -0.16 30.02 2.66
N GLU A 287 0.88 29.30 3.10
CA GLU A 287 1.95 29.82 3.97
C GLU A 287 3.06 30.54 3.19
N GLY A 288 2.92 30.75 1.88
CA GLY A 288 3.86 31.51 1.06
C GLY A 288 5.00 30.69 0.42
N ARG A 289 4.81 29.37 0.28
CA ARG A 289 5.68 28.40 -0.43
C ARG A 289 7.03 28.13 0.24
N GLY A 290 7.76 29.15 0.68
CA GLY A 290 9.05 29.01 1.39
C GLY A 290 10.14 28.26 0.60
N PRO A 291 11.34 28.05 1.19
CA PRO A 291 12.47 27.43 0.48
C PRO A 291 12.24 25.98 0.04
N ALA A 292 11.39 25.25 0.78
CA ALA A 292 11.11 23.86 0.48
C ALA A 292 10.39 23.68 -0.86
N TRP A 293 9.52 24.62 -1.25
CA TRP A 293 8.77 24.54 -2.50
C TRP A 293 9.67 24.40 -3.73
N ALA A 294 10.77 25.14 -3.77
CA ALA A 294 11.70 25.14 -4.90
C ALA A 294 12.43 23.79 -5.08
N LYS A 295 12.46 22.94 -4.05
CA LYS A 295 13.05 21.60 -4.13
C LYS A 295 12.03 20.51 -4.44
N ILE A 296 10.72 20.77 -4.38
CA ILE A 296 9.71 19.73 -4.61
C ILE A 296 9.49 19.60 -6.11
N SER A 297 10.00 18.54 -6.70
CA SER A 297 9.77 18.18 -8.10
C SER A 297 10.33 16.78 -8.37
N PRO A 298 9.68 15.95 -9.19
CA PRO A 298 8.32 16.05 -9.66
C PRO A 298 7.34 15.74 -8.51
N VAL A 299 6.06 16.02 -8.74
CA VAL A 299 4.97 15.47 -7.93
C VAL A 299 4.23 14.43 -8.76
N ILE A 300 4.10 13.22 -8.23
CA ILE A 300 3.52 12.06 -8.91
C ILE A 300 2.39 11.51 -8.06
N LEU A 301 1.16 11.60 -8.57
CA LEU A 301 -0.02 11.02 -7.95
C LEU A 301 -0.36 9.69 -8.64
N LEU A 302 -0.30 8.60 -7.89
CA LEU A 302 -0.63 7.26 -8.35
C LEU A 302 -2.07 6.91 -7.98
N ALA A 303 -2.94 6.75 -8.97
CA ALA A 303 -4.36 6.44 -8.79
C ALA A 303 -5.01 7.30 -7.67
N PRO A 304 -4.90 8.64 -7.71
CA PRO A 304 -5.30 9.49 -6.60
C PRO A 304 -6.80 9.39 -6.30
N ASP A 305 -7.11 9.11 -5.04
CA ASP A 305 -8.47 9.12 -4.52
C ASP A 305 -8.82 10.53 -4.04
N ILE A 306 -9.02 11.41 -5.02
CA ILE A 306 -9.41 12.80 -4.81
C ILE A 306 -10.67 13.04 -5.64
N ASP A 307 -11.70 13.61 -5.05
CA ASP A 307 -12.81 14.14 -5.85
C ASP A 307 -12.29 15.18 -6.83
N ILE A 308 -12.72 15.13 -8.09
CA ILE A 308 -12.12 15.97 -9.13
C ILE A 308 -12.33 17.47 -8.89
N ASP A 309 -13.45 17.88 -8.31
CA ASP A 309 -13.73 19.28 -8.01
C ASP A 309 -12.91 19.75 -6.81
N VAL A 310 -12.67 18.86 -5.84
CA VAL A 310 -11.71 19.09 -4.76
C VAL A 310 -10.32 19.32 -5.32
N PHE A 311 -9.84 18.46 -6.24
CA PHE A 311 -8.53 18.63 -6.87
C PHE A 311 -8.43 19.98 -7.61
N ARG A 312 -9.43 20.33 -8.42
CA ARG A 312 -9.48 21.62 -9.13
C ARG A 312 -9.42 22.80 -8.15
N ALA A 313 -10.17 22.74 -7.06
CA ALA A 313 -10.19 23.79 -6.04
C ALA A 313 -8.84 23.90 -5.30
N GLN A 314 -8.18 22.76 -5.04
CA GLN A 314 -6.83 22.73 -4.48
C GLN A 314 -5.81 23.33 -5.45
N ALA A 315 -5.76 22.83 -6.69
CA ALA A 315 -4.83 23.28 -7.73
C ALA A 315 -4.97 24.79 -8.01
N ARG A 316 -6.20 25.29 -8.19
CA ARG A 316 -6.44 26.72 -8.37
C ARG A 316 -5.97 27.57 -7.20
N ARG A 317 -6.14 27.09 -5.96
CA ARG A 317 -5.65 27.83 -4.78
C ARG A 317 -4.14 27.79 -4.65
N ILE A 318 -3.52 26.67 -5.02
CA ILE A 318 -2.06 26.53 -5.08
C ILE A 318 -1.50 27.49 -6.15
N GLY A 319 -2.21 27.66 -7.27
CA GLY A 319 -1.72 28.40 -8.44
C GLY A 319 -0.80 27.51 -9.26
N THR A 320 0.44 27.95 -9.49
CA THR A 320 1.47 27.13 -10.12
C THR A 320 1.79 25.89 -9.28
N LEU A 321 1.47 24.72 -9.81
CA LEU A 321 1.85 23.43 -9.23
C LEU A 321 3.37 23.21 -9.38
N PRO A 322 4.01 22.40 -8.52
CA PRO A 322 5.37 21.98 -8.76
C PRO A 322 5.45 21.12 -10.02
N GLU A 323 6.31 21.51 -10.98
CA GLU A 323 6.44 20.84 -12.27
C GLU A 323 7.67 19.91 -12.30
N PRO A 324 7.59 18.76 -13.00
CA PRO A 324 6.38 18.21 -13.61
C PRO A 324 5.39 17.67 -12.57
N PHE A 325 4.09 17.82 -12.85
CA PHE A 325 3.00 17.30 -12.03
C PHE A 325 2.27 16.18 -12.78
N LEU A 326 2.44 14.94 -12.32
CA LEU A 326 1.94 13.75 -13.00
C LEU A 326 0.78 13.11 -12.25
N VAL A 327 -0.24 12.67 -12.99
CA VAL A 327 -1.36 11.89 -12.47
C VAL A 327 -1.47 10.59 -13.25
N PHE A 328 -1.18 9.47 -12.60
CA PHE A 328 -1.44 8.15 -13.15
C PHE A 328 -2.90 7.78 -12.88
N ALA A 329 -3.67 7.59 -13.95
CA ALA A 329 -5.09 7.32 -13.89
C ALA A 329 -5.45 6.06 -14.68
N SER A 330 -6.57 5.45 -14.32
CA SER A 330 -7.20 4.38 -15.08
C SER A 330 -8.72 4.42 -14.87
N PRO A 331 -9.53 4.56 -15.94
CA PRO A 331 -10.97 4.37 -15.85
C PRO A 331 -11.38 2.94 -15.42
N ARG A 332 -10.43 1.99 -15.39
CA ARG A 332 -10.64 0.59 -14.97
C ARG A 332 -10.30 0.33 -13.50
N ASP A 333 -10.00 1.38 -12.73
CA ASP A 333 -9.70 1.30 -11.29
C ASP A 333 -10.97 1.00 -10.48
N ARG A 334 -11.05 -0.20 -9.92
CA ARG A 334 -12.23 -0.68 -9.20
C ARG A 334 -12.30 -0.13 -7.78
N ALA A 335 -11.15 0.17 -7.16
CA ALA A 335 -11.12 0.76 -5.83
C ALA A 335 -11.68 2.18 -5.87
N LEU A 336 -11.28 2.97 -6.87
CA LEU A 336 -11.77 4.32 -7.03
C LEU A 336 -13.26 4.38 -7.39
N LEU A 337 -13.76 3.46 -8.22
CA LEU A 337 -15.20 3.32 -8.46
C LEU A 337 -15.99 3.05 -7.16
N LEU A 338 -15.44 2.25 -6.24
CA LEU A 338 -16.06 2.01 -4.95
C LEU A 338 -15.97 3.26 -4.06
N SER A 339 -14.81 3.91 -4.00
CA SER A 339 -14.61 5.12 -3.20
C SER A 339 -15.56 6.26 -3.61
N ALA A 340 -15.81 6.45 -4.92
CA ALA A 340 -16.72 7.46 -5.42
C ALA A 340 -18.16 7.19 -4.97
N ARG A 341 -18.58 5.92 -4.98
CA ARG A 341 -19.90 5.53 -4.47
C ARG A 341 -20.03 5.77 -2.97
N ILE A 342 -18.99 5.47 -2.19
CA ILE A 342 -18.98 5.68 -0.74
C ILE A 342 -19.06 7.17 -0.40
N SER A 343 -18.32 8.03 -1.12
CA SER A 343 -18.28 9.47 -0.86
C SER A 343 -19.39 10.27 -1.56
N GLY A 344 -20.17 9.64 -2.45
CA GLY A 344 -21.11 10.35 -3.31
C GLY A 344 -20.44 11.23 -4.39
N ALA A 345 -19.16 10.99 -4.68
CA ALA A 345 -18.45 11.72 -5.74
C ALA A 345 -18.87 11.20 -7.12
N HIS A 346 -19.00 12.11 -8.08
CA HIS A 346 -19.32 11.74 -9.46
C HIS A 346 -18.10 11.15 -10.20
N ALA A 347 -16.89 11.61 -9.87
CA ALA A 347 -15.63 11.13 -10.41
C ALA A 347 -14.48 11.28 -9.40
N ARG A 348 -13.52 10.34 -9.45
CA ARG A 348 -12.23 10.45 -8.76
C ARG A 348 -11.14 10.80 -9.75
N LEU A 349 -10.17 11.63 -9.34
CA LEU A 349 -9.05 12.06 -10.16
C LEU A 349 -8.31 10.88 -10.82
N GLY A 350 -8.05 9.80 -10.07
CA GLY A 350 -7.39 8.61 -10.60
C GLY A 350 -8.25 7.76 -11.54
N SER A 351 -9.53 8.08 -11.73
CA SER A 351 -10.44 7.42 -12.67
C SER A 351 -10.85 8.29 -13.85
N VAL A 352 -10.36 9.53 -13.92
CA VAL A 352 -10.72 10.48 -14.98
C VAL A 352 -10.23 9.95 -16.32
N GLY A 353 -11.15 9.88 -17.29
CA GLY A 353 -10.87 9.43 -18.66
C GLY A 353 -10.77 10.55 -19.70
N THR A 354 -11.01 11.80 -19.31
CA THR A 354 -11.19 12.96 -20.20
C THR A 354 -10.34 14.15 -19.75
N GLU A 355 -9.49 14.67 -20.64
CA GLU A 355 -8.50 15.72 -20.38
C GLU A 355 -9.10 17.11 -20.19
N GLU A 356 -10.31 17.33 -20.72
CA GLU A 356 -11.06 18.58 -20.64
C GLU A 356 -11.20 19.02 -19.19
N GLU A 357 -11.30 18.04 -18.30
CA GLU A 357 -11.53 18.25 -16.89
C GLU A 357 -10.32 18.79 -16.11
N LEU A 358 -9.11 18.58 -16.64
CA LEU A 358 -7.85 18.97 -16.03
C LEU A 358 -7.12 20.06 -16.83
N THR A 359 -7.75 20.51 -17.91
CA THR A 359 -7.26 21.55 -18.82
C THR A 359 -6.84 22.82 -18.07
N GLY A 360 -5.64 23.29 -18.38
CA GLY A 360 -5.09 24.54 -17.83
C GLY A 360 -4.56 24.46 -16.40
N LEU A 361 -4.47 23.27 -15.80
CA LEU A 361 -3.91 23.08 -14.45
C LEU A 361 -2.42 22.73 -14.43
N GLY A 362 -1.77 22.55 -15.59
CA GLY A 362 -0.36 22.15 -15.66
C GLY A 362 -0.13 20.71 -15.20
N VAL A 363 -1.08 19.83 -15.48
CA VAL A 363 -1.05 18.41 -15.07
C VAL A 363 -0.86 17.54 -16.30
N THR A 364 0.04 16.57 -16.20
CA THR A 364 0.19 15.50 -17.21
C THR A 364 -0.51 14.24 -16.71
N VAL A 365 -1.43 13.70 -17.51
CA VAL A 365 -2.16 12.47 -17.17
C VAL A 365 -1.51 11.29 -17.86
N ILE A 366 -1.17 10.26 -17.10
CA ILE A 366 -0.62 9.01 -17.60
C ILE A 366 -1.71 7.94 -17.48
N ASP A 367 -2.26 7.54 -18.62
CA ASP A 367 -3.30 6.51 -18.70
C ASP A 367 -2.67 5.12 -18.64
N THR A 368 -3.02 4.39 -17.59
CA THR A 368 -2.55 3.02 -17.32
C THR A 368 -3.57 1.95 -17.70
N SER A 369 -4.71 2.32 -18.29
CA SER A 369 -5.80 1.39 -18.57
C SER A 369 -5.43 0.29 -19.56
N ALA A 370 -4.51 0.55 -20.49
CA ALA A 370 -4.03 -0.43 -21.46
C ALA A 370 -3.01 -1.43 -20.88
N VAL A 371 -2.54 -1.22 -19.65
CA VAL A 371 -1.63 -2.15 -18.99
C VAL A 371 -2.42 -3.22 -18.26
N ALA A 372 -2.11 -4.49 -18.57
CA ALA A 372 -2.70 -5.64 -17.91
C ALA A 372 -1.90 -6.07 -16.66
N GLY A 373 -2.57 -6.76 -15.74
CA GLY A 373 -1.98 -7.31 -14.52
C GLY A 373 -1.78 -6.27 -13.40
N GLY A 374 -1.19 -6.70 -12.29
CA GLY A 374 -1.04 -5.90 -11.08
C GLY A 374 -1.91 -6.41 -9.93
N ASP A 375 -2.39 -5.49 -9.10
CA ASP A 375 -3.30 -5.80 -7.99
C ASP A 375 -4.73 -6.10 -8.46
N SER A 376 -5.49 -6.81 -7.63
CA SER A 376 -6.84 -7.28 -7.99
C SER A 376 -7.89 -6.17 -8.17
N LEU A 377 -7.59 -4.95 -7.74
CA LEU A 377 -8.46 -3.78 -7.87
C LEU A 377 -8.01 -2.82 -8.98
N ASN A 378 -6.89 -3.10 -9.66
CA ASN A 378 -6.23 -2.21 -10.62
C ASN A 378 -5.90 -0.82 -10.04
N HIS A 379 -5.65 -0.73 -8.74
CA HIS A 379 -5.48 0.53 -8.01
C HIS A 379 -4.00 0.91 -7.77
N MET A 380 -3.10 -0.05 -7.96
CA MET A 380 -1.66 0.06 -7.82
C MET A 380 -0.94 -0.45 -9.08
N THR A 381 -1.64 -0.52 -10.22
CA THR A 381 -1.15 -1.10 -11.49
C THR A 381 0.24 -0.59 -11.87
N ALA A 382 0.47 0.72 -11.73
CA ALA A 382 1.75 1.36 -12.07
C ALA A 382 2.97 0.74 -11.36
N VAL A 383 2.79 0.21 -10.15
CA VAL A 383 3.87 -0.33 -9.30
C VAL A 383 3.72 -1.81 -8.98
N THR A 384 2.64 -2.46 -9.44
CA THR A 384 2.37 -3.89 -9.20
C THR A 384 2.30 -4.72 -10.48
N SER A 385 2.06 -4.10 -11.64
CA SER A 385 2.13 -4.81 -12.92
C SER A 385 3.58 -4.92 -13.38
N PRO A 386 4.12 -6.13 -13.61
CA PRO A 386 5.46 -6.28 -14.18
C PRO A 386 5.62 -5.54 -15.51
N ALA A 387 4.55 -5.49 -16.32
CA ALA A 387 4.55 -4.77 -17.59
C ALA A 387 4.64 -3.25 -17.38
N ALA A 388 3.87 -2.68 -16.44
CA ALA A 388 3.96 -1.26 -16.09
C ALA A 388 5.35 -0.92 -15.56
N ILE A 389 5.86 -1.72 -14.63
CA ILE A 389 7.17 -1.53 -14.00
C ILE A 389 8.28 -1.58 -15.04
N ALA A 390 8.27 -2.57 -15.94
CA ALA A 390 9.28 -2.68 -16.99
C ALA A 390 9.26 -1.46 -17.92
N VAL A 391 8.07 -1.03 -18.34
CA VAL A 391 7.89 0.15 -19.18
C VAL A 391 8.40 1.41 -18.48
N LEU A 392 7.93 1.68 -17.26
CA LEU A 392 8.29 2.88 -16.52
C LEU A 392 9.77 2.90 -16.13
N SER A 393 10.33 1.75 -15.74
CA SER A 393 11.76 1.65 -15.38
C SER A 393 12.66 1.82 -16.60
N ASN A 394 12.28 1.30 -17.77
CA ASN A 394 13.04 1.48 -19.02
C ASN A 394 13.03 2.93 -19.53
N LEU A 395 12.03 3.71 -19.13
CA LEU A 395 12.04 5.14 -19.38
C LEU A 395 13.03 5.85 -18.43
N GLY A 396 13.57 5.21 -17.39
CA GLY A 396 14.33 5.87 -16.32
C GLY A 396 13.56 5.95 -15.01
N GLY A 397 12.47 5.18 -14.87
CA GLY A 397 11.58 5.26 -13.73
C GLY A 397 10.88 6.62 -13.68
N TYR A 398 10.85 7.21 -12.48
CA TYR A 398 10.40 8.58 -12.30
C TYR A 398 11.36 9.62 -12.93
N GLN A 399 12.54 9.21 -13.41
CA GLN A 399 13.48 10.11 -14.09
C GLN A 399 13.02 10.51 -15.50
N THR A 400 12.24 9.64 -16.16
CA THR A 400 11.36 9.92 -17.33
C THR A 400 10.66 11.27 -17.28
N ALA A 401 9.88 11.38 -16.21
CA ALA A 401 9.05 12.52 -15.94
C ALA A 401 9.84 13.82 -15.86
N LEU A 402 11.10 13.75 -15.42
CA LEU A 402 12.00 14.89 -15.25
C LEU A 402 12.45 15.49 -16.57
N ASP A 403 12.62 14.66 -17.58
CA ASP A 403 13.11 15.05 -18.91
C ASP A 403 11.96 15.47 -19.85
N ALA A 404 10.71 15.30 -19.43
CA ALA A 404 9.54 15.69 -20.20
C ALA A 404 9.44 17.22 -20.41
N ASP A 405 10.20 18.01 -19.65
CA ASP A 405 10.36 19.46 -19.84
C ASP A 405 11.34 19.81 -20.99
N GLN A 406 12.18 18.87 -21.44
CA GLN A 406 13.24 19.13 -22.42
C GLN A 406 13.08 18.45 -23.78
N ARG A 407 12.11 17.54 -23.96
CA ARG A 407 11.91 16.85 -25.23
C ARG A 407 10.71 17.44 -25.97
N GLU A 408 11.00 18.33 -26.93
CA GLU A 408 10.12 18.45 -28.11
C GLU A 408 9.79 17.05 -28.62
N ALA A 409 8.51 16.83 -28.90
CA ALA A 409 7.93 15.58 -29.38
C ALA A 409 8.85 14.86 -30.39
N GLY A 410 9.55 13.82 -29.95
CA GLY A 410 10.51 13.14 -30.81
C GLY A 410 11.27 12.03 -30.12
N VAL A 411 10.74 10.81 -30.29
CA VAL A 411 11.42 9.52 -30.01
C VAL A 411 11.52 9.14 -28.52
N LEU A 412 10.45 8.51 -28.03
CA LEU A 412 10.53 7.56 -26.91
C LEU A 412 11.17 6.25 -27.41
N PRO A 413 11.86 5.49 -26.56
CA PRO A 413 12.49 4.22 -26.94
C PRO A 413 11.48 3.27 -27.61
N THR A 414 11.98 2.50 -28.58
CA THR A 414 11.28 1.65 -29.57
C THR A 414 10.40 0.52 -29.00
N THR A 415 10.04 0.58 -27.71
CA THR A 415 9.30 -0.44 -26.96
C THR A 415 7.84 -0.06 -26.64
N LEU A 416 7.37 1.11 -27.06
CA LEU A 416 6.00 1.61 -26.83
C LEU A 416 5.47 2.37 -28.04
N ASN A 417 4.17 2.25 -28.29
CA ASN A 417 3.43 3.32 -28.97
C ASN A 417 2.89 4.26 -27.90
N THR A 418 3.35 5.50 -27.90
CA THR A 418 2.81 6.59 -27.08
C THR A 418 2.03 7.51 -28.00
N THR A 419 0.71 7.51 -27.85
CA THR A 419 -0.15 8.51 -28.50
C THR A 419 -0.14 9.75 -27.62
N PHE A 420 0.22 10.89 -28.21
CA PHE A 420 0.15 12.20 -27.57
C PHE A 420 -1.15 12.88 -27.99
N ASP A 421 -2.07 13.06 -27.05
CA ASP A 421 -3.18 13.98 -27.20
C ASP A 421 -2.84 15.24 -26.38
N LEU A 422 -2.71 16.38 -27.07
CA LEU A 422 -2.42 17.67 -26.46
C LEU A 422 -3.70 18.51 -26.47
N VAL A 423 -4.47 18.45 -25.38
CA VAL A 423 -5.64 19.31 -25.21
C VAL A 423 -5.28 20.48 -24.31
N ARG A 424 -5.16 21.68 -24.88
CA ARG A 424 -5.14 22.98 -24.17
C ARG A 424 -4.28 22.98 -22.88
N ASN A 425 -3.02 22.56 -22.97
CA ASN A 425 -2.04 22.54 -21.87
C ASN A 425 -2.20 21.39 -20.85
N THR A 426 -2.94 20.34 -21.19
CA THR A 426 -2.89 19.01 -20.55
C THR A 426 -2.26 18.04 -21.54
N THR A 427 -1.27 17.27 -21.09
CA THR A 427 -0.67 16.20 -21.89
C THR A 427 -1.21 14.86 -21.39
N ARG A 428 -1.84 14.08 -22.27
CA ARG A 428 -2.15 12.68 -21.97
C ARG A 428 -1.14 11.76 -22.63
N LEU A 429 -0.62 10.83 -21.84
CA LEU A 429 0.27 9.76 -22.28
C LEU A 429 -0.43 8.44 -22.05
N VAL A 430 -0.71 7.70 -23.12
CA VAL A 430 -1.26 6.34 -23.02
C VAL A 430 -0.12 5.32 -23.00
N LEU A 431 -0.04 4.53 -21.92
CA LEU A 431 0.95 3.47 -21.80
C LEU A 431 0.43 2.17 -22.44
N THR A 432 0.85 1.88 -23.68
CA THR A 432 0.46 0.66 -24.40
C THR A 432 1.64 -0.31 -24.54
N PRO A 433 1.61 -1.50 -23.88
CA PRO A 433 2.63 -2.53 -24.10
C PRO A 433 2.58 -3.08 -25.54
N LEU A 434 3.70 -3.12 -26.27
CA LEU A 434 3.76 -3.54 -27.67
C LEU A 434 3.17 -4.94 -27.97
N GLY A 435 3.19 -5.86 -27.00
CA GLY A 435 2.68 -7.23 -27.18
C GLY A 435 1.17 -7.32 -27.48
N LEU A 436 0.39 -6.27 -27.22
CA LEU A 436 -1.06 -6.24 -27.51
C LEU A 436 -1.39 -5.81 -28.94
N ILE A 437 -0.48 -5.11 -29.65
CA ILE A 437 -0.76 -4.63 -31.01
C ILE A 437 -0.55 -5.74 -32.05
N LEU A 438 0.41 -6.65 -31.82
CA LEU A 438 0.64 -7.80 -32.71
C LEU A 438 -0.53 -8.80 -32.74
N GLN A 439 -1.43 -8.78 -31.76
CA GLN A 439 -2.65 -9.60 -31.74
C GLN A 439 -3.87 -8.91 -32.35
N ALA A 440 -3.76 -7.64 -32.76
CA ALA A 440 -4.85 -6.89 -33.38
C ALA A 440 -4.64 -6.66 -34.89
N VAL A 441 -3.57 -7.23 -35.47
CA VAL A 441 -3.20 -7.13 -36.90
C VAL A 441 -3.16 -8.50 -37.60
N GLU A 442 -3.59 -9.56 -36.92
CA GLU A 442 -4.01 -10.84 -37.54
C GLU A 442 -5.51 -11.02 -37.37
#